data_AF-A0A6A0BDJ1-F1
#
_entry.id   AF-A0A6A0BDJ1-F1
#
_cell.length_a   1.000
_cell.length_b   1.000
_cell.length_c   1.000
_cell.angle_alpha   90.00
_cell.angle_beta   90.00
_cell.angle_gamma   90.00
#
_symmetry.space_group_name_H-M   'P 1'
#
loop_
_entity.id
_entity.type
_entity.pdbx_description
1 polymer ?
#
loop_
_entity_poly.entity_id
_entity_poly.type
_entity_poly.pdbx_seq_one_letter_code
_entity_poly.pdbx_strand_id
1 'polypeptide(L)'
;MLGGMSWESSVDYYKIINQVVKSQLGGLHSAKIVLYSVDFAEIEARSVEILSKAAQSLERADADFIGICTNTMHKVATEIQSCVTIPIVHIADTTADNLLAQGMTGVGLTGTRYILI
;
A
#
# COMPACT_ATOMS: atom_id res chain seq x y z
N MET A 1 6.49 -3.45 -0.02
CA MET A 1 5.64 -2.58 0.82
C MET A 1 6.28 -1.19 0.89
N LEU A 2 5.52 -0.16 0.57
CA LEU A 2 5.93 1.24 0.72
C LEU A 2 5.21 1.82 1.96
N GLY A 3 5.96 2.02 3.04
CA GLY A 3 5.40 2.36 4.36
C GLY A 3 6.11 3.54 5.03
N GLY A 4 5.86 3.72 6.33
CA GLY A 4 6.36 4.85 7.12
C GLY A 4 5.48 6.09 7.08
N MET A 5 4.19 5.98 6.72
CA MET A 5 3.28 7.13 6.51
C MET A 5 1.91 6.99 7.22
N SER A 6 1.84 6.66 8.50
CA SER A 6 2.96 6.60 9.46
C SER A 6 3.54 5.18 9.63
N TRP A 7 4.54 5.02 10.50
CA TRP A 7 5.15 3.71 10.72
C TRP A 7 4.19 2.76 11.45
N GLU A 8 3.30 3.29 12.30
CA GLU A 8 2.31 2.52 13.03
C GLU A 8 1.40 1.72 12.10
N SER A 9 0.88 2.33 11.02
CA SER A 9 0.04 1.63 10.04
C SER A 9 0.83 0.53 9.32
N SER A 10 2.11 0.76 9.06
CA SER A 10 2.97 -0.19 8.35
C SER A 10 3.18 -1.48 9.14
N VAL A 11 3.24 -1.38 10.47
CA VAL A 11 3.27 -2.53 11.38
C VAL A 11 2.02 -3.39 11.24
N ASP A 12 0.84 -2.77 11.16
CA ASP A 12 -0.42 -3.50 11.03
C ASP A 12 -0.53 -4.21 9.69
N TYR A 13 -0.16 -3.55 8.59
CA TYR A 13 -0.09 -4.19 7.27
C TYR A 13 0.83 -5.43 7.30
N TYR A 14 2.03 -5.29 7.86
CA TYR A 14 2.99 -6.40 7.94
C TYR A 14 2.43 -7.59 8.74
N LYS A 15 1.80 -7.31 9.90
CA LYS A 15 1.17 -8.34 10.73
C LYS A 15 0.05 -9.06 9.99
N ILE A 16 -0.88 -8.32 9.40
CA ILE A 16 -2.05 -8.87 8.70
C ILE A 16 -1.60 -9.74 7.52
N ILE A 17 -0.68 -9.25 6.68
CA ILE A 17 -0.20 -10.01 5.52
C ILE A 17 0.41 -11.34 5.96
N ASN A 18 1.27 -11.33 6.98
CA ASN A 18 1.87 -12.57 7.50
C ASN A 18 0.84 -13.51 8.13
N GLN A 19 -0.16 -12.99 8.84
CA GLN A 19 -1.25 -13.77 9.41
C GLN A 19 -2.08 -14.45 8.32
N VAL A 20 -2.39 -13.74 7.23
CA VAL A 20 -3.14 -14.29 6.08
C VAL A 20 -2.31 -15.36 5.36
N VAL A 21 -1.02 -15.12 5.11
CA VAL A 21 -0.17 -16.17 4.50
C VAL A 21 -0.10 -17.41 5.38
N LYS A 22 0.08 -17.24 6.69
CA LYS A 22 0.10 -18.37 7.64
C LYS A 22 -1.24 -19.10 7.69
N SER A 23 -2.37 -18.39 7.65
CA SER A 23 -3.69 -19.05 7.69
C SER A 23 -3.99 -19.85 6.42
N GLN A 24 -3.52 -19.39 5.26
CA GLN A 24 -3.71 -20.05 3.98
C GLN A 24 -2.75 -21.24 3.78
N LEU A 25 -1.49 -21.12 4.20
CA LEU A 25 -0.45 -22.12 3.93
C LEU A 25 -0.10 -23.02 5.13
N GLY A 26 -0.47 -22.61 6.35
CA GLY A 26 -0.22 -23.37 7.58
C GLY A 26 1.25 -23.37 8.05
N GLY A 27 1.53 -24.17 9.08
CA GLY A 27 2.88 -24.44 9.59
C GLY A 27 3.64 -23.17 10.00
N LEU A 28 4.87 -23.04 9.47
CA LEU A 28 5.79 -21.93 9.71
C LEU A 28 5.88 -20.97 8.51
N HIS A 29 4.89 -20.97 7.62
CA HIS A 29 4.88 -20.07 6.47
C HIS A 29 4.70 -18.61 6.89
N SER A 30 5.42 -17.73 6.21
CA SER A 30 5.35 -16.27 6.34
C SER A 30 5.40 -15.63 4.96
N ALA A 31 4.97 -14.37 4.86
CA ALA A 31 5.03 -13.62 3.62
C ALA A 31 6.49 -13.22 3.30
N LYS A 32 6.87 -13.26 2.02
CA LYS A 32 8.10 -12.62 1.54
C LYS A 32 7.82 -11.15 1.35
N ILE A 33 8.45 -10.29 2.14
CA ILE A 33 8.18 -8.85 2.16
C ILE A 33 9.49 -8.08 2.16
N VAL A 34 9.63 -7.13 1.23
CA VAL A 34 10.57 -6.02 1.34
C VAL A 34 9.76 -4.78 1.77
N LEU A 35 10.17 -4.14 2.87
CA LEU A 35 9.57 -2.91 3.38
C LEU A 35 10.54 -1.76 3.18
N TYR A 36 10.11 -0.74 2.42
CA TYR A 36 10.77 0.55 2.40
C TYR A 36 9.97 1.49 3.31
N SER A 37 10.56 1.87 4.45
CA SER A 37 9.95 2.80 5.41
C SER A 37 10.58 4.18 5.24
N VAL A 38 9.79 5.15 4.80
CA VAL A 38 10.24 6.55 4.65
C VAL A 38 10.22 7.28 6.00
N ASP A 39 10.92 8.41 6.08
CA ASP A 39 10.67 9.41 7.12
C ASP A 39 9.41 10.19 6.77
N PHE A 40 8.38 10.09 7.62
CA PHE A 40 7.09 10.71 7.35
C PHE A 40 7.16 12.23 7.29
N ALA A 41 8.09 12.84 8.03
CA ALA A 41 8.23 14.30 8.08
C ALA A 41 8.62 14.89 6.72
N GLU A 42 9.32 14.13 5.87
CA GLU A 42 9.77 14.59 4.55
C GLU A 42 8.67 14.50 3.49
N ILE A 43 7.64 13.69 3.74
CA ILE A 43 6.61 13.36 2.74
C ILE A 43 5.69 14.53 2.42
N GLU A 44 5.42 15.43 3.37
CA GLU A 44 4.51 16.56 3.16
C GLU A 44 4.94 17.47 2.00
N ALA A 45 6.25 17.68 1.84
CA ALA A 45 6.79 18.58 0.82
C ALA A 45 7.20 17.88 -0.48
N ARG A 46 7.59 16.60 -0.43
CA ARG A 46 8.30 15.91 -1.54
C ARG A 46 7.78 14.50 -1.82
N SER A 47 6.50 14.24 -1.54
CA SER A 47 5.88 12.91 -1.64
C SER A 47 6.20 12.20 -2.97
N VAL A 48 5.93 12.83 -4.13
CA VAL A 48 6.16 12.20 -5.44
C VAL A 48 7.62 11.77 -5.62
N GLU A 49 8.57 12.65 -5.34
CA GLU A 49 9.99 12.36 -5.54
C GLU A 49 10.48 11.22 -4.62
N ILE A 50 10.15 11.31 -3.33
CA ILE A 50 10.60 10.34 -2.32
C ILE A 50 9.95 8.98 -2.59
N LEU A 51 8.65 8.95 -2.86
CA LEU A 51 7.90 7.71 -3.03
C LEU A 51 8.22 7.03 -4.36
N SER A 52 8.49 7.78 -5.45
CA SER A 52 8.97 7.19 -6.70
C SER A 52 10.34 6.52 -6.53
N LYS A 53 11.28 7.17 -5.82
CA LYS A 53 12.59 6.58 -5.51
C LYS A 53 12.49 5.33 -4.63
N ALA A 54 11.59 5.36 -3.65
CA ALA A 54 11.32 4.22 -2.79
C ALA A 54 10.69 3.06 -3.58
N ALA A 55 9.74 3.33 -4.46
CA ALA A 55 9.13 2.32 -5.33
C ALA A 55 10.15 1.66 -6.27
N GLN A 56 11.01 2.44 -6.92
CA GLN A 56 12.12 1.91 -7.73
C GLN A 56 13.11 1.08 -6.92
N SER A 57 13.30 1.41 -5.64
CA SER A 57 14.16 0.61 -4.77
C SER A 57 13.51 -0.71 -4.38
N LEU A 58 12.18 -0.76 -4.22
CA LEU A 58 11.43 -2.00 -4.04
C LEU A 58 11.48 -2.89 -5.29
N GLU A 59 11.31 -2.31 -6.48
CA GLU A 59 11.42 -3.05 -7.74
C GLU A 59 12.83 -3.66 -7.92
N ARG A 60 13.89 -2.88 -7.66
CA ARG A 60 15.26 -3.39 -7.68
C ARG A 60 15.55 -4.45 -6.60
N ALA A 61 14.73 -4.50 -5.56
CA ALA A 61 14.79 -5.54 -4.53
C ALA A 61 13.97 -6.79 -4.89
N ASP A 62 13.59 -6.95 -6.16
CA ASP A 62 12.90 -8.12 -6.70
C ASP A 62 11.47 -8.28 -6.14
N ALA A 63 10.80 -7.16 -5.88
CA ALA A 63 9.38 -7.19 -5.51
C ALA A 63 8.51 -7.44 -6.75
N ASP A 64 7.56 -8.38 -6.66
CA ASP A 64 6.62 -8.66 -7.75
C ASP A 64 5.54 -7.56 -7.92
N PHE A 65 5.23 -6.84 -6.84
CA PHE A 65 4.25 -5.74 -6.80
C PHE A 65 4.47 -4.84 -5.58
N ILE A 66 3.83 -3.67 -5.55
CA ILE A 66 3.93 -2.71 -4.45
C ILE A 66 2.55 -2.45 -3.85
N GLY A 67 2.43 -2.60 -2.52
CA GLY A 67 1.33 -2.02 -1.74
C GLY A 67 1.78 -0.77 -1.00
N ILE A 68 0.98 0.29 -1.04
CA ILE A 68 1.19 1.56 -0.32
C ILE A 68 0.47 1.49 1.03
N CYS A 69 1.21 1.54 2.13
CA CYS A 69 0.68 1.33 3.49
C CYS A 69 0.08 2.61 4.11
N THR A 70 -0.62 3.41 3.31
CA THR A 70 -1.30 4.64 3.72
C THR A 70 -2.42 4.99 2.76
N ASN A 71 -3.53 5.53 3.24
CA ASN A 71 -4.66 5.90 2.38
C ASN A 71 -4.34 7.16 1.57
N THR A 72 -3.77 8.19 2.23
CA THR A 72 -3.59 9.52 1.65
C THR A 72 -2.64 9.54 0.45
N MET A 73 -1.55 8.78 0.48
CA MET A 73 -0.54 8.81 -0.59
C MET A 73 -0.93 8.02 -1.84
N HIS A 74 -2.09 7.35 -1.84
CA HIS A 74 -2.67 6.84 -3.08
C HIS A 74 -3.00 7.96 -4.09
N LYS A 75 -3.13 9.22 -3.64
CA LYS A 75 -3.25 10.39 -4.52
C LYS A 75 -2.14 10.47 -5.57
N VAL A 76 -0.91 10.07 -5.21
CA VAL A 76 0.26 10.13 -6.10
C VAL A 76 0.61 8.76 -6.69
N ALA A 77 -0.28 7.77 -6.57
CA ALA A 77 -0.02 6.40 -7.01
C ALA A 77 0.21 6.33 -8.52
N THR A 78 -0.48 7.14 -9.32
CA THR A 78 -0.29 7.20 -10.78
C THR A 78 1.11 7.68 -11.15
N GLU A 79 1.58 8.74 -10.48
CA GLU A 79 2.92 9.29 -10.67
C GLU A 79 3.99 8.28 -10.26
N ILE A 80 3.81 7.59 -9.13
CA ILE A 80 4.72 6.53 -8.68
C ILE A 80 4.71 5.34 -9.67
N GLN A 81 3.53 4.90 -10.11
CA GLN A 81 3.35 3.80 -11.06
C GLN A 81 4.07 4.07 -12.37
N SER A 82 4.11 5.33 -12.83
CA SER A 82 4.83 5.70 -14.06
C SER A 82 6.35 5.50 -13.97
N CYS A 83 6.90 5.38 -12.75
CA CYS A 83 8.33 5.26 -12.50
C CYS A 83 8.81 3.81 -12.29
N VAL A 84 7.90 2.84 -12.27
CA VAL A 84 8.17 1.40 -12.06
C VAL A 84 7.39 0.56 -13.05
N THR A 85 7.88 -0.64 -13.35
CA THR A 85 7.23 -1.60 -14.26
C THR A 85 6.33 -2.59 -13.52
N ILE A 86 6.63 -2.86 -12.25
CA ILE A 86 5.80 -3.73 -11.39
C ILE A 86 4.49 -3.03 -10.99
N PRO A 87 3.39 -3.78 -10.83
CA PRO A 87 2.10 -3.20 -10.50
C PRO A 87 2.06 -2.64 -9.07
N ILE A 88 1.39 -1.50 -8.91
CA ILE A 88 1.01 -0.94 -7.62
C ILE A 88 -0.44 -1.34 -7.33
N VAL A 89 -0.66 -2.01 -6.21
CA VAL A 89 -2.00 -2.39 -5.74
C VAL A 89 -2.63 -1.18 -5.08
N HIS A 90 -3.68 -0.65 -5.71
CA HIS A 90 -4.42 0.50 -5.21
C HIS A 90 -5.48 0.07 -4.19
N ILE A 91 -5.52 0.73 -3.02
CA ILE A 91 -6.44 0.37 -1.94
C ILE A 91 -7.91 0.54 -2.33
N ALA A 92 -8.24 1.56 -3.12
CA ALA A 92 -9.61 1.82 -3.55
C ALA A 92 -10.11 0.73 -4.50
N ASP A 93 -9.26 0.24 -5.41
CA ASP A 93 -9.61 -0.81 -6.37
C ASP A 93 -9.86 -2.12 -5.62
N THR A 94 -8.95 -2.47 -4.71
CA THR A 94 -9.10 -3.67 -3.87
C THR A 94 -10.38 -3.62 -3.02
N THR A 95 -10.74 -2.44 -2.52
CA THR A 95 -11.98 -2.24 -1.75
C THR A 95 -13.21 -2.33 -2.65
N ALA A 96 -13.20 -1.68 -3.82
CA ALA A 96 -14.29 -1.69 -4.78
C ALA A 96 -14.57 -3.12 -5.30
N ASP A 97 -13.52 -3.85 -5.67
CA ASP A 97 -13.63 -5.24 -6.14
C ASP A 97 -14.30 -6.12 -5.09
N ASN A 98 -13.95 -5.95 -3.82
CA ASN A 98 -14.56 -6.71 -2.74
C ASN A 98 -16.04 -6.36 -2.53
N LEU A 99 -16.39 -5.07 -2.59
CA LEU A 99 -17.78 -4.60 -2.46
C LEU A 99 -18.65 -5.10 -3.63
N LEU A 100 -18.13 -5.02 -4.85
CA LEU A 100 -18.80 -5.50 -6.07
C LEU A 100 -18.99 -7.02 -6.03
N ALA A 101 -18.00 -7.77 -5.55
CA ALA A 101 -18.12 -9.22 -5.35
C ALA A 101 -19.22 -9.60 -4.35
N GLN A 102 -19.56 -8.68 -3.43
CA GLN A 102 -20.68 -8.82 -2.49
C GLN A 102 -22.01 -8.27 -3.03
N GLY A 103 -22.05 -7.80 -4.29
CA GLY A 103 -23.25 -7.23 -4.92
C GLY A 103 -23.63 -5.85 -4.40
N MET A 104 -22.73 -5.14 -3.71
CA MET A 104 -23.00 -3.78 -3.21
C MET A 104 -22.83 -2.75 -4.33
N THR A 105 -23.84 -1.91 -4.53
CA THR A 105 -23.84 -0.85 -5.56
C THR A 105 -23.82 0.56 -4.98
N GLY A 106 -23.85 0.69 -3.65
CA GLY A 106 -23.74 1.96 -2.94
C GLY A 106 -23.27 1.74 -1.50
N VAL A 107 -22.29 2.52 -1.07
CA VAL A 107 -21.70 2.46 0.28
C VAL A 107 -21.44 3.87 0.82
N GLY A 108 -21.47 4.02 2.14
CA GLY A 108 -21.02 5.25 2.80
C GLY A 108 -19.49 5.25 2.95
N LEU A 109 -18.83 6.32 2.52
CA LEU A 109 -17.41 6.53 2.77
C LEU A 109 -17.23 7.36 4.05
N THR A 110 -16.39 6.88 4.96
CA THR A 110 -15.98 7.62 6.16
C THR A 110 -14.46 7.74 6.18
N GLY A 111 -13.94 8.86 6.67
CA GLY A 111 -12.51 9.12 6.66
C GLY A 111 -12.17 10.55 7.04
N THR A 112 -10.88 10.88 6.89
CA THR A 112 -10.44 12.27 7.05
C THR A 112 -11.04 13.13 5.94
N ARG A 113 -11.10 14.44 6.17
CA ARG A 113 -11.55 15.40 5.14
C ARG A 113 -10.80 15.20 3.82
N TYR A 114 -9.52 14.85 3.86
CA TYR A 114 -8.71 14.61 2.66
C TYR A 114 -9.20 13.44 1.80
N ILE A 115 -9.82 12.43 2.39
CA ILE A 115 -10.32 11.24 1.70
C ILE A 115 -11.77 11.45 1.21
N LEU A 116 -12.50 12.38 1.83
CA LEU A 116 -13.92 12.62 1.57
C LEU A 116 -14.22 13.73 0.54
N ILE A 117 -13.22 14.52 0.13
CA ILE A 117 -13.33 15.55 -0.91
C ILE A 117 -12.41 15.19 -2.07
#